data_AF-A0AA88X6P5-F1
#
_entry.id   AF-A0AA88X6P5-F1
#
_cell.length_a   1.000
_cell.length_b   1.000
_cell.length_c   1.000
_cell.angle_alpha   90.00
_cell.angle_beta   90.00
_cell.angle_gamma   90.00
#
_symmetry.space_group_name_H-M   'P 1'
#
loop_
_entity.id
_entity.type
_entity.pdbx_description
1 polymer ?
#
loop_
_entity_poly.entity_id
_entity_poly.type
_entity_poly.pdbx_seq_one_letter_code
_entity_poly.pdbx_strand_id
1 'polypeptide(L)'
;MQNLNCSDLYVVNILLRVYAVCGHIEDAQKVFDQSPQLDLVSWTTLIQAYVSMGYWKEGVEAFFRMCERKMIADERTIVVVLSTCAKLGDLSLGKKIHEYMCDHEVNFDVFVGNALLDTYLKCGDADFTRKVFNRMPLKNVVSWNSTIIELTQQGEFKEALNVFQRMQREGVKPDDYTLVGVLNSCAYLGVLEVGTWVHEYVNRNCIKADGFIGNALIDMYAKCGSIDEAFKVFNDMKGKDVYTTEDSWGLGMLGLRGSTEDEFEMYMGWPAQLKKLLSSLR
;
A
#
# COMPACT_ATOMS: atom_id res chain seq x y z
N MET A 1 -7.97 -35.51 29.81
CA MET A 1 -6.97 -34.57 29.29
C MET A 1 -6.12 -34.16 30.48
N GLN A 2 -4.99 -34.85 30.66
CA GLN A 2 -4.09 -34.69 31.80
C GLN A 2 -3.15 -33.50 31.58
N ASN A 3 -2.93 -32.75 32.66
CA ASN A 3 -1.93 -31.70 32.86
C ASN A 3 -0.80 -31.70 31.82
N LEU A 4 -0.92 -30.83 30.82
CA LEU A 4 0.22 -30.38 30.04
C LEU A 4 1.20 -29.76 31.03
N ASN A 5 2.35 -30.40 31.20
CA ASN A 5 3.43 -29.92 32.03
C ASN A 5 4.03 -28.67 31.36
N CYS A 6 3.37 -27.53 31.55
CA CYS A 6 3.63 -26.23 30.92
C CYS A 6 4.87 -25.54 31.51
N SER A 7 5.89 -26.31 31.89
CA SER A 7 7.12 -25.81 32.50
C SER A 7 8.23 -25.59 31.46
N ASP A 8 8.13 -26.18 30.27
CA ASP A 8 9.08 -25.98 29.19
C ASP A 8 8.64 -24.84 28.26
N LEU A 9 9.36 -23.71 28.34
CA LEU A 9 9.17 -22.52 27.51
C LEU A 9 9.18 -22.83 26.01
N TYR A 10 9.97 -23.82 25.57
CA TYR A 10 10.01 -24.24 24.17
C TYR A 10 8.68 -24.86 23.72
N VAL A 11 8.10 -25.72 24.57
CA VAL A 11 6.79 -26.35 24.31
C VAL A 11 5.68 -25.30 24.31
N VAL A 12 5.73 -24.35 25.24
CA VAL A 12 4.79 -23.22 25.30
C VAL A 12 4.83 -22.41 24.00
N ASN A 13 6.02 -21.99 23.55
CA ASN A 13 6.17 -21.21 22.32
C ASN A 13 5.72 -21.96 21.06
N ILE A 14 5.93 -23.29 21.01
CA ILE A 14 5.39 -24.12 19.91
C ILE A 14 3.87 -24.16 19.95
N LEU A 15 3.27 -24.46 21.11
CA LEU A 15 1.82 -24.56 21.24
C LEU A 15 1.14 -23.23 20.93
N LEU A 16 1.67 -22.11 21.44
CA LEU A 16 1.22 -20.77 21.09
C LEU A 16 1.20 -20.55 19.58
N ARG A 17 2.31 -20.88 18.91
CA ARG A 17 2.40 -20.72 17.45
C ARG A 17 1.44 -21.65 16.70
N VAL A 18 1.26 -22.89 17.13
CA VAL A 18 0.33 -23.84 16.49
C VAL A 18 -1.11 -23.34 16.63
N TYR A 19 -1.54 -22.97 17.84
CA TYR A 19 -2.88 -22.44 18.06
C TYR A 19 -3.11 -21.14 17.29
N ALA A 20 -2.11 -20.25 17.24
CA ALA A 20 -2.16 -19.03 16.44
C ALA A 20 -2.35 -19.32 14.94
N VAL A 21 -1.57 -20.25 14.35
CA VAL A 21 -1.69 -20.60 12.93
C VAL A 21 -3.03 -21.28 12.62
N CYS A 22 -3.56 -22.06 13.56
CA CYS A 22 -4.84 -22.74 13.39
C CYS A 22 -6.08 -21.85 13.64
N GLY A 23 -5.90 -20.58 14.02
CA GLY A 23 -7.03 -19.68 14.27
C GLY A 23 -7.68 -19.84 15.65
N HIS A 24 -7.06 -20.57 16.57
CA HIS A 24 -7.58 -20.84 17.91
C HIS A 24 -6.99 -19.87 18.94
N ILE A 25 -7.36 -18.58 18.86
CA ILE A 25 -6.81 -17.55 19.76
C ILE A 25 -7.11 -17.81 21.24
N GLU A 26 -8.29 -18.34 21.56
CA GLU A 26 -8.67 -18.64 22.95
C GLU A 26 -7.75 -19.69 23.58
N ASP A 27 -7.36 -20.71 22.80
CA ASP A 27 -6.47 -21.76 23.29
C ASP A 27 -5.02 -21.27 23.36
N ALA A 28 -4.60 -20.41 22.42
CA ALA A 28 -3.32 -19.70 22.53
C ALA A 28 -3.28 -18.85 23.82
N GLN A 29 -4.34 -18.09 24.11
CA GLN A 29 -4.44 -17.28 25.32
C GLN A 29 -4.43 -18.14 26.59
N LYS A 30 -5.13 -19.28 26.61
CA LYS A 30 -5.09 -20.23 27.74
C LYS A 30 -3.68 -20.77 27.98
N VAL A 31 -2.97 -21.18 26.93
CA VAL A 31 -1.57 -21.65 27.04
C VAL A 31 -0.67 -20.54 27.58
N PHE A 32 -0.87 -19.31 27.09
CA PHE A 32 -0.12 -18.14 27.52
C PHE A 32 -0.35 -17.84 29.01
N ASP A 33 -1.61 -17.77 29.45
CA ASP A 33 -1.97 -17.41 30.83
C ASP A 33 -1.61 -18.50 31.85
N GLN A 34 -1.60 -19.76 31.43
CA GLN A 34 -1.18 -20.89 32.27
C GLN A 34 0.34 -21.07 32.32
N SER A 35 1.10 -20.38 31.48
CA SER A 35 2.56 -20.51 31.47
C SER A 35 3.20 -19.72 32.63
N PRO A 36 4.01 -20.36 33.49
CA PRO A 36 4.71 -19.69 34.59
C PRO A 36 5.87 -18.82 34.10
N GLN A 37 6.38 -19.09 32.90
CA GLN A 37 7.49 -18.34 32.27
C GLN A 37 7.09 -17.93 30.86
N LEU A 38 7.30 -16.66 30.55
CA LEU A 38 7.02 -16.09 29.23
C LEU A 38 8.23 -15.26 28.83
N ASP A 39 8.73 -15.51 27.63
CA ASP A 39 9.81 -14.74 27.03
C ASP A 39 9.28 -13.80 25.95
N LEU A 40 10.20 -13.05 25.33
CA LEU A 40 9.83 -12.10 24.28
C LEU A 40 9.16 -12.81 23.09
N VAL A 41 9.56 -14.05 22.81
CA VAL A 41 8.97 -14.86 21.74
C VAL A 41 7.53 -15.22 22.07
N SER A 42 7.21 -15.58 23.32
CA SER A 42 5.83 -15.84 23.74
C SER A 42 4.94 -14.62 23.51
N TRP A 43 5.39 -13.43 23.93
CA TRP A 43 4.65 -12.17 23.77
C TRP A 43 4.49 -11.81 22.30
N THR A 44 5.57 -11.84 21.52
CA THR A 44 5.55 -11.54 20.08
C THR A 44 4.59 -12.45 19.34
N THR A 45 4.60 -13.75 19.68
CA THR A 45 3.71 -14.75 19.07
C THR A 45 2.25 -14.48 19.41
N LEU A 46 1.96 -14.13 20.67
CA LEU A 46 0.60 -13.79 21.09
C LEU A 46 0.09 -12.52 20.39
N ILE A 47 0.90 -11.46 20.36
CA ILE A 47 0.57 -10.21 19.68
C ILE A 47 0.30 -10.49 18.20
N GLN A 48 1.20 -11.22 17.53
CA GLN A 48 1.05 -11.61 16.12
C GLN A 48 -0.23 -12.42 15.86
N ALA A 49 -0.59 -13.33 16.78
CA ALA A 49 -1.81 -14.11 16.69
C ALA A 49 -3.05 -13.20 16.71
N TYR A 50 -3.11 -12.27 17.67
CA TYR A 50 -4.17 -11.26 17.74
C TYR A 50 -4.27 -10.44 16.45
N VAL A 51 -3.15 -9.96 15.91
CA VAL A 51 -3.12 -9.19 14.65
C VAL A 51 -3.72 -10.00 13.49
N SER A 52 -3.26 -11.25 13.34
CA SER A 52 -3.64 -12.12 12.22
C SER A 52 -5.12 -12.48 12.21
N MET A 53 -5.77 -12.44 13.38
CA MET A 53 -7.18 -12.78 13.55
C MET A 53 -8.09 -11.56 13.68
N GLY A 54 -7.57 -10.34 13.52
CA GLY A 54 -8.36 -9.10 13.53
C GLY A 54 -8.57 -8.46 14.90
N TYR A 55 -8.03 -9.05 15.96
CA TYR A 55 -8.12 -8.55 17.34
C TYR A 55 -7.02 -7.50 17.61
N TRP A 56 -7.01 -6.42 16.83
CA TRP A 56 -5.89 -5.46 16.84
C TRP A 56 -5.74 -4.73 18.17
N LYS A 57 -6.84 -4.45 18.88
CA LYS A 57 -6.82 -3.76 20.18
C LYS A 57 -6.18 -4.64 21.25
N GLU A 58 -6.52 -5.91 21.26
CA GLU A 58 -5.98 -6.92 22.16
C GLU A 58 -4.49 -7.16 21.91
N GLY A 59 -4.05 -7.11 20.63
CA GLY A 59 -2.63 -7.15 20.28
C GLY A 59 -1.84 -5.97 20.86
N VAL A 60 -2.40 -4.77 20.81
CA VAL A 60 -1.79 -3.55 21.40
C VAL A 60 -1.78 -3.63 22.92
N GLU A 61 -2.86 -4.10 23.53
CA GLU A 61 -2.94 -4.29 24.98
C GLU A 61 -1.91 -5.32 25.47
N ALA A 62 -1.74 -6.43 24.73
CA ALA A 62 -0.70 -7.40 25.00
C ALA A 62 0.72 -6.80 24.92
N PHE A 63 0.97 -5.89 23.98
CA PHE A 63 2.23 -5.15 23.91
C PHE A 63 2.46 -4.27 25.15
N PHE A 64 1.47 -3.50 25.60
CA PHE A 64 1.65 -2.69 26.81
C PHE A 64 1.82 -3.55 28.06
N ARG A 65 1.12 -4.68 28.18
CA ARG A 65 1.32 -5.66 29.26
C ARG A 65 2.74 -6.25 29.25
N MET A 66 3.32 -6.47 28.07
CA MET A 66 4.72 -6.89 27.93
C MET A 66 5.67 -5.80 28.47
N CYS A 67 5.43 -4.54 28.11
CA CYS A 67 6.22 -3.39 28.57
C CYS A 67 6.10 -3.18 30.10
N GLU A 68 4.92 -3.36 30.69
CA GLU A 68 4.71 -3.30 32.15
C GLU A 68 5.55 -4.34 32.91
N ARG A 69 5.85 -5.47 32.26
CA ARG A 69 6.77 -6.50 32.80
C ARG A 69 8.25 -6.17 32.59
N LYS A 70 8.57 -4.94 32.17
CA LYS A 70 9.93 -4.43 31.90
C LYS A 70 10.66 -5.22 30.80
N MET A 71 9.91 -5.82 29.90
CA MET A 71 10.47 -6.46 28.71
C MET A 71 10.61 -5.43 27.59
N ILE A 72 11.74 -5.47 26.89
CA ILE A 72 12.01 -4.58 25.77
C ILE A 72 11.63 -5.30 24.48
N ALA A 73 10.81 -4.64 23.67
CA ALA A 73 10.39 -5.13 22.37
C ALA A 73 11.58 -5.13 21.39
N ASP A 74 11.73 -6.21 20.63
CA ASP A 74 12.65 -6.25 19.49
C ASP A 74 12.01 -5.64 18.23
N GLU A 75 12.80 -5.51 17.17
CA GLU A 75 12.38 -4.95 15.88
C GLU A 75 11.17 -5.71 15.33
N ARG A 76 11.15 -7.05 15.51
CA ARG A 76 10.04 -7.89 15.07
C ARG A 76 8.75 -7.54 15.80
N THR A 77 8.80 -7.43 17.12
CA THR A 77 7.64 -7.06 17.94
C THR A 77 7.12 -5.69 17.53
N ILE A 78 8.01 -4.71 17.36
CA ILE A 78 7.66 -3.36 16.93
C ILE A 78 6.98 -3.35 15.56
N VAL A 79 7.49 -4.08 14.57
CA VAL A 79 6.85 -4.19 13.25
C VAL A 79 5.42 -4.73 13.37
N VAL A 80 5.20 -5.75 14.20
CA VAL A 80 3.87 -6.33 14.41
C VAL A 80 2.93 -5.30 15.06
N VAL A 81 3.37 -4.62 16.11
CA VAL A 81 2.53 -3.65 16.83
C VAL A 81 2.26 -2.41 15.96
N LEU A 82 3.22 -1.91 15.20
CA LEU A 82 2.99 -0.82 14.24
C LEU A 82 1.96 -1.22 13.17
N SER A 83 2.01 -2.45 12.67
CA SER A 83 1.01 -2.94 11.71
C SER A 83 -0.41 -2.92 12.30
N THR A 84 -0.58 -3.16 13.62
CA THR A 84 -1.89 -3.00 14.29
C THR A 84 -2.36 -1.56 14.32
N CYS A 85 -1.44 -0.61 14.55
CA CYS A 85 -1.76 0.82 14.57
C CYS A 85 -2.22 1.28 13.20
N ALA A 86 -1.51 0.84 12.15
CA ALA A 86 -1.85 1.10 10.77
C ALA A 86 -3.24 0.53 10.41
N LYS A 87 -3.63 -0.64 10.95
CA LYS A 87 -4.96 -1.24 10.79
C LYS A 87 -6.06 -0.51 11.57
N LEU A 88 -5.74 -0.01 12.75
CA LEU A 88 -6.66 0.76 13.59
C LEU A 88 -6.83 2.21 13.10
N GLY A 89 -5.89 2.73 12.31
CA GLY A 89 -5.84 4.14 11.92
C GLY A 89 -5.54 5.08 13.09
N ASP A 90 -5.03 4.57 14.22
CA ASP A 90 -4.81 5.34 15.44
C ASP A 90 -3.43 6.02 15.43
N LEU A 91 -3.39 7.27 14.99
CA LEU A 91 -2.18 8.09 14.95
C LEU A 91 -1.57 8.32 16.34
N SER A 92 -2.42 8.42 17.37
CA SER A 92 -1.96 8.69 18.74
C SER A 92 -1.17 7.50 19.28
N LEU A 93 -1.64 6.28 18.98
CA LEU A 93 -0.96 5.05 19.32
C LEU A 93 0.33 4.87 18.53
N GLY A 94 0.29 5.12 17.21
CA GLY A 94 1.50 5.09 16.37
C GLY A 94 2.60 6.01 16.89
N LYS A 95 2.25 7.22 17.35
CA LYS A 95 3.19 8.16 17.98
C LYS A 95 3.76 7.63 19.30
N LYS A 96 2.93 7.02 20.16
CA LYS A 96 3.40 6.40 21.41
C LYS A 96 4.40 5.27 21.18
N ILE A 97 4.17 4.42 20.17
CA ILE A 97 5.10 3.33 19.85
C ILE A 97 6.39 3.87 19.25
N HIS A 98 6.32 4.90 18.39
CA HIS A 98 7.51 5.56 17.88
C HIS A 98 8.34 6.22 19.01
N GLU A 99 7.69 6.84 20.00
CA GLU A 99 8.37 7.36 21.20
C GLU A 99 9.03 6.23 22.00
N TYR A 100 8.31 5.13 22.24
CA TYR A 100 8.86 3.93 22.88
C TYR A 100 10.12 3.41 22.17
N MET A 101 10.12 3.35 20.84
CA MET A 101 11.28 2.92 20.06
C MET A 101 12.50 3.82 20.27
N CYS A 102 12.28 5.14 20.35
CA CYS A 102 13.34 6.10 20.64
C CYS A 102 13.89 5.92 22.05
N ASP A 103 13.02 5.76 23.05
CA ASP A 103 13.39 5.63 24.46
C ASP A 103 14.16 4.34 24.77
N HIS A 104 13.92 3.28 23.99
CA HIS A 104 14.52 1.96 24.20
C HIS A 104 15.60 1.61 23.16
N GLU A 105 16.02 2.59 22.34
CA GLU A 105 17.05 2.44 21.30
C GLU A 105 16.79 1.25 20.37
N VAL A 106 15.52 0.99 20.02
CA VAL A 106 15.18 -0.09 19.08
C VAL A 106 15.82 0.21 17.74
N ASN A 107 16.53 -0.76 17.18
CA ASN A 107 17.23 -0.61 15.92
C ASN A 107 16.27 -0.23 14.78
N PHE A 108 16.61 0.83 14.07
CA PHE A 108 15.79 1.38 12.99
C PHE A 108 16.23 0.80 11.63
N ASP A 109 15.82 -0.42 11.35
CA ASP A 109 16.09 -1.09 10.09
C ASP A 109 15.03 -0.80 9.00
N VAL A 110 15.20 -1.39 7.81
CA VAL A 110 14.26 -1.20 6.69
C VAL A 110 12.85 -1.75 6.99
N PHE A 111 12.73 -2.78 7.82
CA PHE A 111 11.44 -3.38 8.16
C PHE A 111 10.67 -2.49 9.12
N VAL A 112 11.35 -2.01 10.17
CA VAL A 112 10.82 -1.03 11.13
C VAL A 112 10.46 0.28 10.43
N GLY A 113 11.34 0.77 9.57
CA GLY A 113 11.09 1.98 8.78
C GLY A 113 9.86 1.84 7.87
N ASN A 114 9.70 0.70 7.18
CA ASN A 114 8.51 0.43 6.38
C ASN A 114 7.23 0.30 7.21
N ALA A 115 7.29 -0.30 8.40
CA ALA A 115 6.13 -0.40 9.28
C ALA A 115 5.70 0.97 9.85
N LEU A 116 6.67 1.84 10.19
CA LEU A 116 6.38 3.22 10.59
C LEU A 116 5.82 4.03 9.43
N LEU A 117 6.38 3.89 8.23
CA LEU A 117 5.81 4.49 7.02
C LEU A 117 4.35 4.07 6.86
N ASP A 118 4.06 2.77 6.78
CA ASP A 118 2.68 2.26 6.62
C ASP A 118 1.72 2.79 7.70
N THR A 119 2.19 2.89 8.94
CA THR A 119 1.41 3.48 10.04
C THR A 119 1.07 4.95 9.79
N TYR A 120 2.07 5.80 9.53
CA TYR A 120 1.84 7.23 9.34
C TYR A 120 1.09 7.55 8.04
N LEU A 121 1.32 6.77 6.99
CA LEU A 121 0.61 6.85 5.71
C LEU A 121 -0.89 6.62 5.95
N LYS A 122 -1.27 5.47 6.53
CA LYS A 122 -2.69 5.13 6.79
C LYS A 122 -3.37 6.02 7.81
N CYS A 123 -2.60 6.65 8.69
CA CYS A 123 -3.10 7.65 9.63
C CYS A 123 -3.20 9.07 9.03
N GLY A 124 -2.81 9.28 7.76
CA GLY A 124 -2.89 10.57 7.07
C GLY A 124 -1.88 11.63 7.54
N ASP A 125 -0.79 11.24 8.20
CA ASP A 125 0.25 12.17 8.65
C ASP A 125 1.39 12.25 7.61
N ALA A 126 1.14 13.02 6.55
CA ALA A 126 2.06 13.21 5.42
C ALA A 126 3.42 13.77 5.84
N ASP A 127 3.43 14.67 6.82
CA ASP A 127 4.65 15.30 7.32
C ASP A 127 5.55 14.30 8.04
N PHE A 128 5.00 13.46 8.91
CA PHE A 128 5.78 12.41 9.56
C PHE A 128 6.18 11.30 8.60
N THR A 129 5.32 10.93 7.67
CA THR A 129 5.66 10.02 6.57
C THR A 129 6.95 10.47 5.87
N ARG A 130 7.00 11.74 5.44
CA ARG A 130 8.17 12.32 4.77
C ARG A 130 9.42 12.29 5.66
N LYS A 131 9.27 12.60 6.96
CA LYS A 131 10.38 12.55 7.93
C LYS A 131 10.92 11.13 8.09
N VAL A 132 10.05 10.14 8.25
CA VAL A 132 10.42 8.72 8.38
C VAL A 132 11.12 8.29 7.10
N PHE A 133 10.53 8.53 5.93
CA PHE A 133 11.10 8.17 4.64
C PHE A 133 12.52 8.73 4.48
N ASN A 134 12.71 10.03 4.74
CA ASN A 134 14.01 10.67 4.60
C ASN A 134 15.05 10.17 5.61
N ARG A 135 14.63 9.74 6.81
CA ARG A 135 15.52 9.20 7.86
C ARG A 135 15.89 7.73 7.65
N MET A 136 15.18 6.98 6.80
CA MET A 136 15.50 5.58 6.54
C MET A 136 16.90 5.42 5.93
N PRO A 137 17.81 4.69 6.60
CA PRO A 137 19.18 4.51 6.11
C PRO A 137 19.21 3.63 4.86
N LEU A 138 18.32 2.65 4.79
CA LEU A 138 18.10 1.78 3.64
C LEU A 138 16.64 1.85 3.24
N LYS A 139 16.40 1.93 1.93
CA LYS A 139 15.06 1.93 1.32
C LYS A 139 15.01 0.82 0.30
N ASN A 140 13.92 0.05 0.32
CA ASN A 140 13.66 -0.94 -0.72
C ASN A 140 12.49 -0.48 -1.60
N VAL A 141 12.20 -1.24 -2.66
CA VAL A 141 11.10 -0.93 -3.60
C VAL A 141 9.78 -0.68 -2.86
N VAL A 142 9.52 -1.42 -1.78
CA VAL A 142 8.33 -1.23 -0.93
C VAL A 142 8.29 0.17 -0.32
N SER A 143 9.39 0.64 0.28
CA SER A 143 9.48 2.00 0.85
C SER A 143 9.16 3.09 -0.19
N TRP A 144 9.71 2.95 -1.40
CA TRP A 144 9.50 3.89 -2.50
C TRP A 144 8.05 3.87 -2.99
N ASN A 145 7.51 2.67 -3.24
CA ASN A 145 6.16 2.49 -3.75
C ASN A 145 5.11 3.03 -2.79
N SER A 146 5.18 2.63 -1.51
CA SER A 146 4.21 3.08 -0.51
C SER A 146 4.18 4.59 -0.40
N THR A 147 5.35 5.24 -0.48
CA THR A 147 5.45 6.71 -0.42
C THR A 147 4.88 7.37 -1.68
N ILE A 148 5.22 6.87 -2.88
CA ILE A 148 4.74 7.45 -4.16
C ILE A 148 3.22 7.31 -4.27
N ILE A 149 2.68 6.13 -3.96
CA ILE A 149 1.25 5.83 -4.07
C ILE A 149 0.46 6.72 -3.11
N GLU A 150 0.88 6.82 -1.85
CA GLU A 150 0.17 7.64 -0.87
C GLU A 150 0.24 9.12 -1.23
N LEU A 151 1.41 9.65 -1.60
CA LEU A 151 1.51 11.05 -2.02
C LEU A 151 0.58 11.34 -3.20
N THR A 152 0.43 10.38 -4.12
CA THR A 152 -0.53 10.46 -5.22
C THR A 152 -1.98 10.46 -4.70
N GLN A 153 -2.33 9.62 -3.73
CA GLN A 153 -3.67 9.55 -3.13
C GLN A 153 -4.04 10.80 -2.32
N GLN A 154 -3.05 11.43 -1.67
CA GLN A 154 -3.19 12.68 -0.92
C GLN A 154 -3.22 13.92 -1.84
N GLY A 155 -3.03 13.76 -3.15
CA GLY A 155 -3.00 14.86 -4.11
C GLY A 155 -1.66 15.61 -4.19
N GLU A 156 -0.63 15.13 -3.49
CA GLU A 156 0.73 15.67 -3.49
C GLU A 156 1.55 15.17 -4.70
N PHE A 157 0.96 15.29 -5.91
CA PHE A 157 1.48 14.72 -7.16
C PHE A 157 2.91 15.17 -7.48
N LYS A 158 3.24 16.44 -7.20
CA LYS A 158 4.58 16.98 -7.47
C LYS A 158 5.65 16.29 -6.62
N GLU A 159 5.32 16.05 -5.35
CA GLU A 159 6.24 15.36 -4.45
C GLU A 159 6.35 13.87 -4.80
N ALA A 160 5.25 13.24 -5.23
CA ALA A 160 5.29 11.87 -5.75
C ALA A 160 6.29 11.74 -6.93
N LEU A 161 6.29 12.70 -7.86
CA LEU A 161 7.27 12.75 -8.96
C LEU A 161 8.70 13.03 -8.48
N ASN A 162 8.89 13.89 -7.46
CA ASN A 162 10.22 14.11 -6.87
C ASN A 162 10.78 12.84 -6.22
N VAL A 163 9.94 12.09 -5.51
CA VAL A 163 10.31 10.81 -4.90
C VAL A 163 10.65 9.78 -5.99
N PHE A 164 9.86 9.70 -7.06
CA PHE A 164 10.16 8.86 -8.21
C PHE A 164 11.51 9.20 -8.87
N GLN A 165 11.81 10.48 -9.09
CA GLN A 165 13.11 10.88 -9.63
C GLN A 165 14.28 10.52 -8.71
N ARG A 166 14.07 10.56 -7.38
CA ARG A 166 15.08 10.08 -6.41
C ARG A 166 15.26 8.58 -6.50
N MET A 167 14.18 7.81 -6.61
CA MET A 167 14.20 6.35 -6.82
C MET A 167 15.07 5.97 -8.03
N GLN A 168 14.87 6.67 -9.15
CA GLN A 168 15.66 6.49 -10.38
C GLN A 168 17.14 6.83 -10.17
N ARG A 169 17.45 7.94 -9.50
CA ARG A 169 18.82 8.38 -9.19
C ARG A 169 19.57 7.41 -8.29
N GLU A 170 18.86 6.74 -7.38
CA GLU A 170 19.41 5.69 -6.52
C GLU A 170 19.48 4.32 -7.21
N GLY A 171 19.11 4.23 -8.51
CA GLY A 171 19.20 3.01 -9.31
C GLY A 171 18.16 1.95 -8.96
N VAL A 172 17.12 2.32 -8.21
CA VAL A 172 16.04 1.41 -7.85
C VAL A 172 15.05 1.32 -9.01
N LYS A 173 14.81 0.09 -9.50
CA LYS A 173 13.90 -0.14 -10.63
C LYS A 173 12.44 0.01 -10.17
N PRO A 174 11.63 0.86 -10.84
CA PRO A 174 10.20 0.91 -10.58
C PRO A 174 9.50 -0.37 -11.03
N ASP A 175 8.47 -0.76 -10.28
CA ASP A 175 7.57 -1.85 -10.62
C ASP A 175 6.21 -1.31 -11.10
N ASP A 176 5.31 -2.20 -11.46
CA ASP A 176 4.00 -1.87 -12.02
C ASP A 176 3.20 -0.90 -11.14
N TYR A 177 3.29 -1.07 -9.80
CA TYR A 177 2.62 -0.17 -8.85
C TYR A 177 3.23 1.24 -8.86
N THR A 178 4.57 1.34 -8.91
CA THR A 178 5.24 2.63 -9.07
C THR A 178 4.78 3.33 -10.35
N LEU A 179 4.77 2.60 -11.47
CA LEU A 179 4.48 3.16 -12.79
C LEU A 179 3.07 3.73 -12.86
N VAL A 180 2.07 3.00 -12.33
CA VAL A 180 0.69 3.48 -12.27
C VAL A 180 0.57 4.76 -11.42
N GLY A 181 1.19 4.80 -10.23
CA GLY A 181 1.15 5.99 -9.37
C GLY A 181 1.79 7.23 -10.03
N VAL A 182 2.90 7.03 -10.73
CA VAL A 182 3.59 8.10 -11.48
C VAL A 182 2.76 8.57 -12.68
N LEU A 183 2.18 7.65 -13.44
CA LEU A 183 1.31 7.99 -14.58
C LEU A 183 0.10 8.80 -14.14
N ASN A 184 -0.55 8.41 -13.05
CA ASN A 184 -1.65 9.18 -12.47
C ASN A 184 -1.18 10.60 -12.08
N SER A 185 -0.03 10.71 -11.40
CA SER A 185 0.55 12.01 -11.05
C SER A 185 0.84 12.88 -12.28
N CYS A 186 1.32 12.28 -13.38
CA CYS A 186 1.56 12.98 -14.65
C CYS A 186 0.24 13.43 -15.29
N ALA A 187 -0.78 12.58 -15.27
CA ALA A 187 -2.12 12.85 -15.81
C ALA A 187 -2.77 14.06 -15.10
N TYR A 188 -2.66 14.11 -13.76
CA TYR A 188 -3.17 15.23 -12.96
C TYR A 188 -2.40 16.54 -13.17
N LEU A 189 -1.08 16.47 -13.28
CA LEU A 189 -0.23 17.66 -13.45
C LEU A 189 -0.07 18.11 -14.91
N GLY A 190 -0.53 17.31 -15.89
CA GLY A 190 -0.30 17.55 -17.30
C GLY A 190 1.17 17.43 -17.74
N VAL A 191 1.96 16.60 -17.06
CA VAL A 191 3.42 16.49 -17.29
C VAL A 191 3.71 15.36 -18.28
N LEU A 192 3.56 15.67 -19.56
CA LEU A 192 3.74 14.71 -20.66
C LEU A 192 5.16 14.13 -20.74
N GLU A 193 6.19 14.91 -20.41
CA GLU A 193 7.60 14.49 -20.47
C GLU A 193 7.90 13.29 -19.56
N VAL A 194 7.37 13.29 -18.33
CA VAL A 194 7.58 12.19 -17.40
C VAL A 194 6.72 10.99 -17.78
N GLY A 195 5.48 11.21 -18.22
CA GLY A 195 4.59 10.14 -18.68
C GLY A 195 5.12 9.41 -19.93
N THR A 196 5.70 10.14 -20.88
CA THR A 196 6.35 9.56 -22.07
C THR A 196 7.61 8.78 -21.70
N TRP A 197 8.41 9.27 -20.74
CA TRP A 197 9.54 8.50 -20.19
C TRP A 197 9.06 7.17 -19.58
N VAL A 198 7.97 7.18 -18.81
CA VAL A 198 7.39 5.97 -18.21
C VAL A 198 6.91 5.00 -19.29
N HIS A 199 6.22 5.48 -20.33
CA HIS A 199 5.80 4.66 -21.44
C HIS A 199 6.99 4.00 -22.16
N GLU A 200 8.07 4.77 -22.40
CA GLU A 200 9.29 4.22 -22.97
C GLU A 200 9.95 3.17 -22.05
N TYR A 201 9.95 3.41 -20.73
CA TYR A 201 10.45 2.43 -19.76
C TYR A 201 9.65 1.12 -19.80
N VAL A 202 8.32 1.18 -19.91
CA VAL A 202 7.44 0.02 -20.07
C VAL A 202 7.84 -0.79 -21.31
N ASN A 203 8.02 -0.11 -22.44
CA ASN A 203 8.41 -0.74 -23.71
C ASN A 203 9.81 -1.37 -23.64
N ARG A 204 10.81 -0.64 -23.13
CA ARG A 204 12.20 -1.11 -23.03
C ARG A 204 12.37 -2.31 -22.10
N ASN A 205 11.54 -2.43 -21.05
CA ASN A 205 11.58 -3.54 -20.11
C ASN A 205 10.60 -4.67 -20.46
N CYS A 206 9.93 -4.59 -21.62
CA CYS A 206 8.93 -5.56 -22.06
C CYS A 206 7.81 -5.78 -21.04
N ILE A 207 7.47 -4.74 -20.28
CA ILE A 207 6.33 -4.75 -19.37
C ILE A 207 5.07 -4.65 -20.24
N LYS A 208 4.07 -5.48 -19.96
CA LYS A 208 2.82 -5.45 -20.71
C LYS A 208 2.05 -4.19 -20.33
N ALA A 209 1.78 -3.35 -21.32
CA ALA A 209 0.85 -2.22 -21.18
C ALA A 209 -0.61 -2.70 -21.27
N ASP A 210 -1.02 -3.64 -20.41
CA ASP A 210 -2.39 -4.12 -20.30
C ASP A 210 -2.96 -3.88 -18.87
N GLY A 211 -4.28 -4.02 -18.73
CA GLY A 211 -4.97 -3.76 -17.47
C GLY A 211 -4.67 -2.37 -16.89
N PHE A 212 -4.13 -2.33 -15.67
CA PHE A 212 -3.89 -1.08 -14.94
C PHE A 212 -2.87 -0.16 -15.60
N ILE A 213 -1.78 -0.69 -16.17
CA ILE A 213 -0.74 0.15 -16.79
C ILE A 213 -1.25 0.76 -18.09
N GLY A 214 -1.93 -0.04 -18.93
CA GLY A 214 -2.53 0.44 -20.18
C GLY A 214 -3.55 1.55 -19.93
N ASN A 215 -4.45 1.34 -18.96
CA ASN A 215 -5.44 2.34 -18.58
C ASN A 215 -4.80 3.64 -18.05
N ALA A 216 -3.75 3.53 -17.22
CA ALA A 216 -3.03 4.69 -16.70
C ALA A 216 -2.27 5.46 -17.80
N LEU A 217 -1.73 4.76 -18.80
CA LEU A 217 -1.09 5.39 -19.96
C LEU A 217 -2.10 6.16 -20.82
N ILE A 218 -3.26 5.57 -21.10
CA ILE A 218 -4.34 6.21 -21.86
C ILE A 218 -4.80 7.48 -21.13
N ASP A 219 -5.11 7.38 -19.83
CA ASP A 219 -5.55 8.53 -19.02
C ASP A 219 -4.50 9.65 -19.00
N MET A 220 -3.22 9.27 -18.82
CA MET A 220 -2.11 10.23 -18.84
C MET A 220 -2.00 10.96 -20.17
N TYR A 221 -1.96 10.23 -21.30
CA TYR A 221 -1.87 10.87 -22.62
C TYR A 221 -3.08 11.72 -22.94
N ALA A 222 -4.29 11.24 -22.61
CA ALA A 222 -5.53 11.98 -22.85
C ALA A 222 -5.57 13.30 -22.07
N LYS A 223 -5.27 13.27 -20.77
CA LYS A 223 -5.24 14.48 -19.92
C LYS A 223 -4.07 15.42 -20.25
N CYS A 224 -2.99 14.90 -20.82
CA CYS A 224 -1.91 15.72 -21.37
C CYS A 224 -2.20 16.27 -22.78
N GLY A 225 -3.37 15.99 -23.35
CA GLY A 225 -3.79 16.48 -24.68
C GLY A 225 -3.18 15.72 -25.87
N SER A 226 -2.49 14.61 -25.65
CA SER A 226 -1.88 13.77 -26.69
C SER A 226 -2.80 12.60 -27.08
N ILE A 227 -3.94 12.94 -27.67
CA ILE A 227 -5.02 11.99 -27.99
C ILE A 227 -4.57 10.89 -28.95
N ASP A 228 -3.72 11.20 -29.92
CA ASP A 228 -3.19 10.21 -30.88
C ASP A 228 -2.39 9.09 -30.19
N GLU A 229 -1.56 9.45 -29.19
CA GLU A 229 -0.79 8.46 -28.44
C GLU A 229 -1.69 7.65 -27.49
N ALA A 230 -2.72 8.27 -26.89
CA ALA A 230 -3.72 7.56 -26.11
C ALA A 230 -4.45 6.50 -26.96
N PHE A 231 -4.82 6.84 -28.20
CA PHE A 231 -5.44 5.88 -29.13
C PHE A 231 -4.49 4.76 -29.56
N LYS A 232 -3.20 5.04 -29.77
CA LYS A 232 -2.21 4.00 -30.09
C LYS A 232 -2.11 2.98 -28.96
N VAL A 233 -1.94 3.45 -27.71
CA VAL A 233 -1.90 2.57 -26.53
C VAL A 233 -3.17 1.73 -26.45
N PHE A 234 -4.34 2.33 -26.61
CA PHE A 234 -5.62 1.61 -26.59
C PHE A 234 -5.75 0.53 -27.68
N ASN A 235 -5.21 0.78 -28.87
CA ASN A 235 -5.26 -0.19 -29.96
C ASN A 235 -4.28 -1.36 -29.76
N ASP A 236 -3.13 -1.10 -29.13
CA ASP A 236 -2.12 -2.12 -28.85
C ASP A 236 -2.48 -3.02 -27.65
N MET A 237 -3.43 -2.60 -26.80
CA MET A 237 -3.95 -3.38 -25.69
C MET A 237 -4.70 -4.65 -26.16
N LYS A 238 -4.20 -5.82 -25.74
CA LYS A 238 -4.81 -7.14 -26.05
C LYS A 238 -5.99 -7.51 -25.13
N GLY A 239 -6.06 -6.93 -23.94
CA GLY A 239 -7.15 -7.12 -22.97
C GLY A 239 -7.82 -5.78 -22.68
N LYS A 240 -8.86 -5.44 -23.44
CA LYS A 240 -9.70 -4.26 -23.20
C LYS A 240 -10.76 -4.66 -22.18
N ASP A 241 -10.65 -4.18 -20.95
CA ASP A 241 -11.70 -4.38 -19.95
C ASP A 241 -12.81 -3.33 -20.12
N VAL A 242 -13.99 -3.57 -19.52
CA VAL A 242 -15.16 -2.67 -19.63
C VAL A 242 -14.87 -1.29 -19.00
N TYR A 243 -13.93 -1.22 -18.05
CA TYR A 243 -13.46 0.03 -17.44
C TYR A 243 -12.62 0.90 -18.41
N THR A 244 -11.93 0.29 -19.38
CA THR A 244 -11.13 0.98 -20.40
C THR A 244 -11.99 1.95 -21.25
N THR A 245 -13.30 1.74 -21.34
CA THR A 245 -14.18 2.50 -22.25
C THR A 245 -15.00 3.62 -21.60
N GLU A 246 -15.43 3.50 -20.34
CA GLU A 246 -16.30 4.51 -19.71
C GLU A 246 -15.51 5.60 -18.96
N ASP A 247 -14.54 5.25 -18.12
CA ASP A 247 -13.84 6.24 -17.27
C ASP A 247 -12.70 6.94 -18.01
N SER A 248 -11.89 6.22 -18.79
CA SER A 248 -10.73 6.79 -19.51
C SER A 248 -11.14 7.80 -20.59
N TRP A 249 -12.28 7.58 -21.27
CA TRP A 249 -12.80 8.53 -22.25
C TRP A 249 -13.74 9.55 -21.61
N GLY A 250 -14.56 9.15 -20.62
CA GLY A 250 -15.51 10.03 -19.96
C GLY A 250 -14.85 11.20 -19.22
N LEU A 251 -13.81 10.95 -18.42
CA LEU A 251 -13.11 11.99 -17.66
C LEU A 251 -12.13 12.81 -18.52
N GLY A 252 -11.50 12.19 -19.52
CA GLY A 252 -10.64 12.88 -20.48
C GLY A 252 -11.42 13.86 -21.37
N MET A 253 -12.62 13.48 -21.82
CA MET A 253 -13.46 14.32 -22.69
C MET A 253 -14.25 15.40 -21.93
N LEU A 254 -14.56 15.21 -20.63
CA LEU A 254 -15.16 16.27 -19.80
C LEU A 254 -14.23 17.48 -19.59
N GLY A 255 -12.91 17.31 -19.78
CA GLY A 255 -11.93 18.40 -19.80
C GLY A 255 -11.96 19.25 -21.08
N LEU A 256 -12.56 18.77 -22.16
CA LEU A 256 -12.76 19.49 -23.43
C LEU A 256 -14.09 20.24 -23.42
N ARG A 257 -14.22 21.23 -22.52
CA ARG A 257 -15.34 22.17 -22.54
C ARG A 257 -15.16 23.12 -23.75
N GLY A 258 -15.43 22.62 -24.96
CA GLY A 258 -15.29 23.39 -26.19
C GLY A 258 -15.53 22.66 -27.52
N SER A 259 -15.63 21.34 -27.56
CA SER A 259 -15.82 20.59 -28.81
C SER A 259 -17.29 20.25 -29.06
N THR A 260 -17.79 20.56 -30.25
CA THR A 260 -19.18 20.43 -30.70
C THR A 260 -19.64 18.96 -30.81
N GLU A 261 -20.95 18.73 -30.59
CA GLU A 261 -21.62 17.41 -30.62
C GLU A 261 -21.34 16.57 -31.88
N ASP A 262 -20.97 17.19 -33.00
CA ASP A 262 -20.68 16.50 -34.26
C ASP A 262 -19.37 15.69 -34.24
N GLU A 263 -18.38 16.09 -33.41
CA GLU A 263 -17.17 15.28 -33.22
C GLU A 263 -17.46 14.04 -32.35
N PHE A 264 -18.46 14.13 -31.46
CA PHE A 264 -18.87 13.03 -30.58
C PHE A 264 -19.46 11.83 -31.34
N GLU A 265 -20.19 12.07 -32.44
CA GLU A 265 -20.79 10.99 -33.24
C GLU A 265 -19.80 10.31 -34.19
N MET A 266 -18.78 11.03 -34.67
CA MET A 266 -17.81 10.50 -35.63
C MET A 266 -16.82 9.51 -34.99
N TYR A 267 -16.44 9.72 -33.72
CA TYR A 267 -15.47 8.87 -33.01
C TYR A 267 -16.09 7.64 -32.34
N MET A 268 -17.41 7.59 -32.21
CA MET A 268 -18.12 6.60 -31.40
C MET A 268 -18.93 5.64 -32.27
N GLY A 269 -18.24 4.72 -32.93
CA GLY A 269 -18.86 3.51 -33.50
C GLY A 269 -19.40 2.60 -32.39
N TRP A 270 -20.57 2.89 -31.85
CA TRP A 270 -21.17 2.12 -30.75
C TRP A 270 -21.48 0.68 -31.14
N PRO A 271 -21.17 -0.32 -30.30
CA PRO A 271 -21.76 -1.65 -30.39
C PRO A 271 -23.29 -1.56 -30.21
N ALA A 272 -24.04 -2.16 -31.13
CA ALA A 272 -25.52 -2.13 -31.15
C ALA A 272 -26.20 -2.61 -29.84
N GLN A 273 -25.46 -3.27 -28.95
CA GLN A 273 -25.92 -3.76 -27.65
C GLN A 273 -26.20 -2.64 -26.63
N LEU A 274 -25.47 -1.52 -26.68
CA LEU A 274 -25.62 -0.38 -25.75
C LEU A 274 -26.80 0.54 -26.11
N LYS A 275 -27.12 0.68 -27.41
CA LYS A 275 -28.35 1.38 -27.86
C LYS A 275 -29.62 0.72 -27.30
N LYS A 276 -29.60 -0.60 -27.12
CA LYS A 276 -30.73 -1.37 -26.59
C LYS A 276 -30.96 -1.09 -25.09
N LEU A 277 -29.89 -0.91 -24.34
CA LEU A 277 -29.90 -0.61 -22.89
C LEU A 277 -30.39 0.81 -22.59
N LEU A 278 -30.02 1.79 -23.43
CA LEU A 278 -30.54 3.17 -23.29
C LEU A 278 -32.00 3.30 -23.76
N SER A 279 -32.44 2.51 -24.74
CA SER A 279 -33.86 2.51 -25.15
C SER A 279 -34.80 1.92 -24.10
N SER A 280 -34.30 1.14 -23.12
CA SER A 280 -35.09 0.63 -21.99
C SER A 280 -35.13 1.56 -20.78
N LEU A 281 -34.42 2.69 -20.82
CA LEU A 281 -34.36 3.69 -19.75
C LEU A 281 -35.08 5.00 -20.12
N ARG A 282 -35.95 4.97 -21.15
CA ARG A 282 -36.90 6.05 -21.46
C ARG A 282 -38.32 5.65 -21.11
#